data_AF-A0AAU2YAC2-F1
#
_entry.id   AF-A0AAU2YAC2-F1
#
_cell.length_a   1.000
_cell.length_b   1.000
_cell.length_c   1.000
_cell.angle_alpha   90.00
_cell.angle_beta   90.00
_cell.angle_gamma   90.00
#
_symmetry.space_group_name_H-M   'P 1'
#
loop_
_entity.id
_entity.type
_entity.pdbx_description
1 polymer ?
#
loop_
_entity_poly.entity_id
_entity_poly.type
_entity_poly.pdbx_seq_one_letter_code
_entity_poly.pdbx_strand_id
1 'polypeptide(L)'
;MAKERLHFDGWIGAVGTVSGTRIVWGHWPRSPFGAFSDVMIEHPDGERRLFAPSRRIAEFVADTYTFEHVEVVPVEVRSDGSRWHVGAGPLVLDLVTGSRSALGLLLRTVPAPLARSRTWAAVCDVPARLLPGVRTLGRAGPDRREWYGARDLHRVRAATATLGARNLGGLAPVDPPVTFGFGSAPRVPSVVRVTSTVEIARGPGHRPTSTG
;
A
#
# COMPACT_ATOMS: atom_id res chain seq x y z
N MET A 1 1.55 -10.11 -26.57
CA MET A 1 1.26 -10.73 -25.26
C MET A 1 0.07 -10.02 -24.66
N ALA A 2 -0.96 -10.76 -24.24
CA ALA A 2 -2.12 -10.16 -23.58
C ALA A 2 -1.68 -9.59 -22.22
N LYS A 3 -2.06 -8.34 -21.96
CA LYS A 3 -1.77 -7.66 -20.69
C LYS A 3 -3.06 -7.55 -19.92
N GLU A 4 -3.05 -8.04 -18.70
CA GLU A 4 -4.17 -7.90 -17.78
C GLU A 4 -3.94 -6.68 -16.90
N ARG A 5 -4.97 -5.86 -16.69
CA ARG A 5 -4.90 -4.67 -15.83
C ARG A 5 -5.87 -4.81 -14.67
N LEU A 6 -5.32 -4.97 -13.49
CA LEU A 6 -6.06 -5.05 -12.24
C LEU A 6 -6.10 -3.68 -11.60
N HIS A 7 -7.28 -3.25 -11.17
CA HIS A 7 -7.49 -1.93 -10.57
C HIS A 7 -7.95 -2.08 -9.13
N PHE A 8 -7.20 -1.48 -8.22
CA PHE A 8 -7.47 -1.48 -6.79
C PHE A 8 -7.81 -0.06 -6.37
N ASP A 9 -9.02 0.12 -5.86
CA ASP A 9 -9.52 1.43 -5.50
C ASP A 9 -9.76 1.49 -3.99
N GLY A 10 -8.93 2.30 -3.33
CA GLY A 10 -8.88 2.30 -1.88
C GLY A 10 -7.91 3.33 -1.32
N TRP A 11 -7.31 2.99 -0.19
CA TRP A 11 -6.38 3.83 0.55
C TRP A 11 -5.10 3.06 0.82
N ILE A 12 -3.98 3.78 0.80
CA ILE A 12 -2.71 3.31 1.36
C ILE A 12 -2.34 4.25 2.48
N GLY A 13 -1.97 3.70 3.63
CA GLY A 13 -1.40 4.48 4.71
C GLY A 13 -0.03 3.99 5.11
N ALA A 14 0.76 4.88 5.69
CA ALA A 14 2.10 4.58 6.18
C ALA A 14 2.44 5.40 7.42
N VAL A 15 3.05 4.74 8.41
CA VAL A 15 3.56 5.36 9.64
C VAL A 15 4.92 4.75 10.00
N GLY A 16 5.80 5.56 10.58
CA GLY A 16 6.91 5.07 11.38
C GLY A 16 6.55 5.08 12.86
N THR A 17 7.31 4.36 13.66
CA THR A 17 7.17 4.30 15.11
C THR A 17 8.51 4.60 15.78
N VAL A 18 8.49 5.05 17.04
CA VAL A 18 9.73 5.33 17.81
C VAL A 18 10.61 4.09 17.93
N SER A 19 10.04 2.88 17.92
CA SER A 19 10.82 1.62 17.91
C SER A 19 11.68 1.42 16.65
N GLY A 20 11.46 2.22 15.60
CA GLY A 20 12.06 2.04 14.26
C GLY A 20 11.22 1.14 13.34
N THR A 21 10.15 0.51 13.85
CA THR A 21 9.23 -0.27 13.02
C THR A 21 8.43 0.64 12.10
N ARG A 22 8.39 0.33 10.81
CA ARG A 22 7.57 1.02 9.80
C ARG A 22 6.41 0.13 9.39
N ILE A 23 5.21 0.70 9.33
CA ILE A 23 3.97 -0.02 9.02
C ILE A 23 3.32 0.67 7.82
N VAL A 24 3.01 -0.12 6.79
CA VAL A 24 2.26 0.29 5.62
C VAL A 24 1.04 -0.61 5.49
N TRP A 25 -0.12 -0.06 5.16
CA TRP A 25 -1.32 -0.87 4.96
C TRP A 25 -2.08 -0.43 3.72
N GLY A 26 -2.67 -1.39 3.02
CA GLY A 26 -3.65 -1.17 1.97
C GLY A 26 -5.05 -1.48 2.47
N HIS A 27 -6.00 -0.59 2.17
CA HIS A 27 -7.42 -0.82 2.39
C HIS A 27 -8.18 -0.69 1.08
N TRP A 28 -8.71 -1.79 0.57
CA TRP A 28 -9.24 -1.91 -0.79
C TRP A 28 -10.70 -2.36 -0.80
N PRO A 29 -11.68 -1.47 -0.59
CA PRO A 29 -13.09 -1.83 -0.68
C PRO A 29 -13.54 -2.28 -2.07
N ARG A 30 -12.80 -1.85 -3.12
CA ARG A 30 -13.07 -2.24 -4.51
C ARG A 30 -11.82 -2.77 -5.16
N SER A 31 -11.81 -4.07 -5.44
CA SER A 31 -10.73 -4.75 -6.16
C SER A 31 -11.24 -5.95 -6.97
N PRO A 32 -10.43 -6.52 -7.88
CA PRO A 32 -10.77 -7.74 -8.61
C PRO A 32 -10.92 -8.99 -7.73
N PHE A 33 -10.48 -8.91 -6.47
CA PHE A 33 -10.53 -10.01 -5.51
C PHE A 33 -11.65 -9.86 -4.47
N GLY A 34 -12.52 -8.85 -4.64
CA GLY A 34 -13.45 -8.40 -3.60
C GLY A 34 -12.81 -7.39 -2.65
N ALA A 35 -13.53 -7.02 -1.60
CA ALA A 35 -13.00 -6.10 -0.59
C ALA A 35 -11.94 -6.81 0.27
N PHE A 36 -10.78 -6.18 0.48
CA PHE A 36 -9.75 -6.72 1.37
C PHE A 36 -8.87 -5.61 1.96
N SER A 37 -8.02 -5.97 2.90
CA SER A 37 -6.94 -5.12 3.42
C SER A 37 -5.70 -5.96 3.66
N ASP A 38 -4.52 -5.37 3.56
CA ASP A 38 -3.23 -6.00 3.81
C ASP A 38 -2.35 -5.08 4.65
N VAL A 39 -1.35 -5.65 5.33
CA VAL A 39 -0.40 -4.89 6.12
C VAL A 39 1.01 -5.38 5.86
N MET A 40 1.92 -4.45 5.64
CA MET A 40 3.35 -4.67 5.46
C MET A 40 4.08 -4.00 6.62
N ILE A 41 4.99 -4.73 7.24
CA ILE A 41 5.81 -4.25 8.37
C ILE A 41 7.26 -4.40 7.98
N GLU A 42 8.05 -3.35 8.21
CA GLU A 42 9.51 -3.44 8.15
C GLU A 42 10.08 -3.12 9.52
N HIS A 43 10.79 -4.11 10.07
CA HIS A 43 11.44 -4.02 11.37
C HIS A 43 12.69 -3.11 11.30
N PRO A 44 13.21 -2.66 12.46
CA PRO A 44 14.41 -1.81 12.49
C PRO A 44 15.67 -2.47 11.91
N ASP A 45 15.73 -3.80 11.94
CA ASP A 45 16.79 -4.62 11.36
C ASP A 45 16.64 -4.84 9.83
N GLY A 46 15.53 -4.37 9.25
CA GLY A 46 15.22 -4.52 7.83
C GLY A 46 14.40 -5.76 7.47
N GLU A 47 14.02 -6.61 8.44
CA GLU A 47 13.11 -7.74 8.16
C GLU A 47 11.74 -7.22 7.71
N ARG A 48 11.26 -7.72 6.57
CA ARG A 48 9.96 -7.35 5.99
C ARG A 48 8.97 -8.49 6.16
N ARG A 49 7.78 -8.12 6.64
CA ARG A 49 6.68 -9.03 6.89
C ARG A 49 5.40 -8.57 6.22
N LEU A 50 4.68 -9.51 5.63
CA LEU A 50 3.35 -9.31 5.06
C LEU A 50 2.29 -10.05 5.88
N PHE A 51 1.26 -9.33 6.29
CA PHE A 51 -0.01 -9.87 6.79
C PHE A 51 -1.09 -9.73 5.71
N ALA A 52 -1.67 -10.86 5.31
CA ALA A 52 -2.70 -10.90 4.28
C ALA A 52 -3.91 -11.73 4.74
N PRO A 53 -5.14 -11.39 4.30
CA PRO A 53 -6.38 -12.00 4.79
C PRO A 53 -6.66 -13.39 4.19
N SER A 54 -5.95 -13.78 3.13
CA SER A 54 -6.05 -15.09 2.51
C SER A 54 -4.78 -15.43 1.74
N ARG A 55 -4.57 -16.72 1.46
CA ARG A 55 -3.45 -17.20 0.63
C ARG A 55 -3.41 -16.52 -0.75
N ARG A 56 -4.56 -16.38 -1.40
CA ARG A 56 -4.67 -15.73 -2.71
C ARG A 56 -4.14 -14.29 -2.70
N ILE A 57 -4.46 -13.52 -1.65
CA ILE A 57 -3.95 -12.14 -1.51
C ILE A 57 -2.47 -12.16 -1.15
N ALA A 58 -2.06 -13.04 -0.24
CA ALA A 58 -0.66 -13.20 0.15
C ALA A 58 0.26 -13.46 -1.05
N GLU A 59 -0.11 -14.44 -1.89
CA GLU A 59 0.60 -14.77 -3.13
C GLU A 59 0.62 -13.59 -4.11
N PHE A 60 -0.52 -12.95 -4.32
CA PHE A 60 -0.60 -11.80 -5.24
C PHE A 60 0.32 -10.64 -4.83
N VAL A 61 0.37 -10.33 -3.54
CA VAL A 61 1.16 -9.22 -2.98
C VAL A 61 2.64 -9.62 -2.92
N ALA A 62 2.97 -10.85 -2.54
CA ALA A 62 4.34 -11.37 -2.53
C ALA A 62 4.94 -11.55 -3.94
N ASP A 63 4.12 -11.72 -4.98
CA ASP A 63 4.56 -11.65 -6.37
C ASP A 63 4.93 -10.22 -6.82
N THR A 64 4.45 -9.22 -6.07
CA THR A 64 4.57 -7.79 -6.40
C THR A 64 5.70 -7.14 -5.58
N TYR A 65 5.93 -7.61 -4.35
CA TYR A 65 6.88 -7.06 -3.38
C TYR A 65 7.68 -8.16 -2.67
N THR A 66 8.81 -7.80 -2.07
CA THR A 66 9.70 -8.74 -1.38
C THR A 66 9.46 -8.73 0.12
N PHE A 67 9.29 -9.92 0.70
CA PHE A 67 9.14 -10.15 2.13
C PHE A 67 9.92 -11.39 2.55
N GLU A 68 10.57 -11.33 3.71
CA GLU A 68 11.16 -12.49 4.38
C GLU A 68 10.08 -13.36 5.01
N HIS A 69 9.00 -12.75 5.51
CA HIS A 69 7.91 -13.46 6.16
C HIS A 69 6.54 -13.08 5.57
N VAL A 70 5.72 -14.09 5.26
CA VAL A 70 4.35 -13.91 4.78
C VAL A 70 3.42 -14.74 5.64
N GLU A 71 2.45 -14.10 6.27
CA GLU A 71 1.51 -14.72 7.20
C GLU A 71 0.07 -14.44 6.76
N VAL A 72 -0.73 -15.50 6.72
CA VAL A 72 -2.17 -15.40 6.44
C VAL A 72 -2.92 -15.28 7.77
N VAL A 73 -3.44 -14.09 8.04
CA VAL A 73 -4.11 -13.74 9.30
C VAL A 73 -5.33 -12.87 9.00
N PRO A 74 -6.34 -12.80 9.89
CA PRO A 74 -7.40 -11.81 9.76
C PRO A 74 -6.80 -10.40 9.68
N VAL A 75 -7.18 -9.65 8.65
CA VAL A 75 -6.80 -8.24 8.47
C VAL A 75 -8.08 -7.41 8.38
N GLU A 76 -8.19 -6.44 9.28
CA GLU A 76 -9.31 -5.53 9.36
C GLU A 76 -8.82 -4.09 9.39
N VAL A 77 -9.37 -3.26 8.50
CA VAL A 77 -9.15 -1.82 8.50
C VAL A 77 -10.49 -1.13 8.55
N ARG A 78 -10.67 -0.27 9.56
CA ARG A 78 -11.86 0.57 9.72
C ARG A 78 -11.45 2.02 9.72
N SER A 79 -12.25 2.87 9.09
CA SER A 79 -12.08 4.33 9.12
C SER A 79 -13.39 5.00 9.52
N ASP A 80 -13.35 5.84 10.54
CA ASP A 80 -14.46 6.72 10.93
C ASP A 80 -13.96 8.17 10.97
N GLY A 81 -14.37 8.95 9.97
CA GLY A 81 -13.90 10.32 9.78
C GLY A 81 -12.37 10.39 9.67
N SER A 82 -11.73 10.99 10.69
CA SER A 82 -10.28 11.11 10.76
C SER A 82 -9.60 9.93 11.47
N ARG A 83 -10.36 9.07 12.16
CA ARG A 83 -9.84 7.95 12.95
C ARG A 83 -9.73 6.70 12.10
N TRP A 84 -8.64 5.98 12.26
CA TRP A 84 -8.40 4.71 11.60
C TRP A 84 -7.97 3.68 12.62
N HIS A 85 -8.49 2.47 12.44
CA HIS A 85 -8.10 1.28 13.17
C HIS A 85 -7.63 0.23 12.17
N VAL A 86 -6.47 -0.36 12.43
CA VAL A 86 -5.84 -1.40 11.61
C VAL A 86 -5.48 -2.56 12.53
N GLY A 87 -6.17 -3.68 12.37
CA GLY A 87 -5.87 -4.95 13.03
C GLY A 87 -5.35 -5.96 12.02
N ALA A 88 -4.23 -6.62 12.31
CA ALA A 88 -3.67 -7.67 11.46
C ALA A 88 -2.89 -8.68 12.28
N GLY A 89 -3.52 -9.81 12.62
CA GLY A 89 -2.93 -10.81 13.52
C GLY A 89 -2.44 -10.18 14.84
N PRO A 90 -1.12 -10.18 15.13
CA PRO A 90 -0.57 -9.56 16.34
C PRO A 90 -0.53 -8.02 16.30
N LEU A 91 -0.74 -7.39 15.14
CA LEU A 91 -0.71 -5.94 15.01
C LEU A 91 -2.05 -5.31 15.40
N VAL A 92 -1.97 -4.28 16.24
CA VAL A 92 -3.03 -3.28 16.40
C VAL A 92 -2.42 -1.90 16.19
N LEU A 93 -2.99 -1.11 15.30
CA LEU A 93 -2.61 0.26 15.00
C LEU A 93 -3.85 1.15 14.99
N ASP A 94 -3.86 2.13 15.88
CA ASP A 94 -4.85 3.20 15.92
C ASP A 94 -4.18 4.51 15.53
N LEU A 95 -4.82 5.30 14.68
CA LEU A 95 -4.29 6.59 14.26
C LEU A 95 -5.37 7.62 13.99
N VAL A 96 -4.95 8.88 14.03
CA VAL A 96 -5.77 10.03 13.70
C VAL A 96 -5.10 10.81 12.59
N THR A 97 -5.84 11.02 11.52
CA THR A 97 -5.45 11.87 10.40
C THR A 97 -5.81 13.33 10.69
N GLY A 98 -5.00 14.25 10.18
CA GLY A 98 -5.25 15.68 10.25
C GLY A 98 -6.11 16.19 9.11
N SER A 99 -6.24 17.52 9.08
CA SER A 99 -6.81 18.24 7.94
C SER A 99 -6.07 17.90 6.64
N ARG A 100 -6.82 17.97 5.54
CA ARG A 100 -6.28 17.76 4.19
C ARG A 100 -5.13 18.72 3.93
N SER A 101 -4.09 18.21 3.31
CA SER A 101 -3.08 19.08 2.73
C SER A 101 -3.66 19.87 1.56
N ALA A 102 -3.06 21.01 1.20
CA ALA A 102 -3.44 21.74 -0.03
C ALA A 102 -3.36 20.83 -1.27
N LEU A 103 -2.41 19.90 -1.29
CA LEU A 103 -2.30 18.85 -2.30
C LEU A 103 -3.52 17.91 -2.28
N GLY A 104 -3.99 17.48 -1.11
CA GLY A 104 -5.21 16.66 -0.98
C GLY A 104 -6.47 17.35 -1.53
N LEU A 105 -6.58 18.67 -1.35
CA LEU A 105 -7.69 19.45 -1.93
C LEU A 105 -7.62 19.50 -3.47
N LEU A 106 -6.42 19.67 -4.04
CA LEU A 106 -6.19 19.64 -5.49
C LEU A 106 -6.48 18.25 -6.09
N LEU A 107 -6.02 17.19 -5.43
CA LEU A 107 -6.21 15.82 -5.92
C LEU A 107 -7.69 15.41 -5.96
N ARG A 108 -8.54 16.00 -5.11
CA ARG A 108 -9.97 15.73 -5.07
C ARG A 108 -10.71 16.17 -6.33
N THR A 109 -10.17 17.14 -7.09
CA THR A 109 -10.80 17.56 -8.35
C THR A 109 -10.55 16.59 -9.48
N VAL A 110 -9.77 15.52 -9.27
CA VAL A 110 -9.41 14.54 -10.30
C VAL A 110 -10.55 13.55 -10.49
N PRO A 111 -11.21 13.55 -11.67
CA PRO A 111 -12.27 12.59 -11.98
C PRO A 111 -11.76 11.15 -11.90
N ALA A 112 -12.62 10.23 -11.45
CA ALA A 112 -12.28 8.82 -11.31
C ALA A 112 -11.66 8.16 -12.58
N PRO A 113 -12.11 8.48 -13.81
CA PRO A 113 -11.47 7.98 -15.04
C PRO A 113 -10.01 8.46 -15.20
N LEU A 114 -9.74 9.72 -14.88
CA LEU A 114 -8.39 10.30 -14.96
C LEU A 114 -7.47 9.67 -13.93
N ALA A 115 -7.94 9.42 -12.72
CA ALA A 115 -7.14 8.74 -11.71
C ALA A 115 -6.82 7.26 -12.00
N ARG A 116 -7.51 6.63 -12.96
CA ARG A 116 -7.14 5.30 -13.50
C ARG A 116 -6.13 5.40 -14.65
N SER A 117 -5.93 6.58 -15.21
CA SER A 117 -5.03 6.80 -16.33
C SER A 117 -3.58 6.68 -15.88
N ARG A 118 -2.80 5.91 -16.64
CA ARG A 118 -1.34 5.87 -16.53
C ARG A 118 -0.72 7.26 -16.72
N THR A 119 -1.32 8.11 -17.54
CA THR A 119 -0.87 9.50 -17.75
C THR A 119 -1.03 10.34 -16.48
N TRP A 120 -2.12 10.15 -15.73
CA TRP A 120 -2.29 10.82 -14.44
C TRP A 120 -1.27 10.34 -13.41
N ALA A 121 -1.03 9.03 -13.33
CA ALA A 121 0.00 8.51 -12.44
C ALA A 121 1.39 9.06 -12.82
N ALA A 122 1.73 9.14 -14.11
CA ALA A 122 2.96 9.76 -14.57
C ALA A 122 3.06 11.26 -14.22
N VAL A 123 1.95 12.01 -14.26
CA VAL A 123 1.89 13.41 -13.84
C VAL A 123 2.07 13.55 -12.33
N CYS A 124 1.44 12.69 -11.52
CA CYS A 124 1.65 12.62 -10.08
C CYS A 124 3.07 12.18 -9.69
N ASP A 125 3.75 11.42 -10.56
CA ASP A 125 5.12 10.96 -10.33
C ASP A 125 6.12 12.10 -10.29
N VAL A 126 5.88 13.18 -11.03
CA VAL A 126 6.77 14.34 -11.11
C VAL A 126 6.96 15.01 -9.75
N PRO A 127 5.91 15.44 -9.03
CA PRO A 127 6.08 15.96 -7.67
C PRO A 127 6.45 14.85 -6.66
N ALA A 128 6.01 13.61 -6.86
CA ALA A 128 6.35 12.51 -5.97
C ALA A 128 7.86 12.22 -5.93
N ARG A 129 8.58 12.40 -7.05
CA ARG A 129 10.04 12.26 -7.12
C ARG A 129 10.81 13.26 -6.26
N LEU A 130 10.20 14.37 -5.87
CA LEU A 130 10.78 15.36 -4.96
C LEU A 130 10.76 14.87 -3.49
N LEU A 131 9.99 13.81 -3.20
CA LEU A 131 10.01 13.13 -1.92
C LEU A 131 10.96 11.92 -2.02
N PRO A 132 12.06 11.89 -1.24
CA PRO A 132 13.02 10.80 -1.30
C PRO A 132 12.35 9.42 -1.16
N GLY A 133 12.61 8.55 -2.12
CA GLY A 133 12.08 7.18 -2.14
C GLY A 133 10.66 7.01 -2.69
N VAL A 134 9.87 8.08 -2.84
CA VAL A 134 8.50 7.96 -3.36
C VAL A 134 8.54 7.79 -4.88
N ARG A 135 7.83 6.75 -5.35
CA ARG A 135 7.60 6.46 -6.76
C ARG A 135 6.13 6.12 -6.93
N THR A 136 5.47 6.78 -7.87
CA THR A 136 4.08 6.48 -8.25
C THR A 136 4.02 5.61 -9.50
N LEU A 137 5.17 5.31 -10.12
CA LEU A 137 5.31 4.38 -11.23
C LEU A 137 6.57 3.53 -11.08
N GLY A 138 6.44 2.22 -11.27
CA GLY A 138 7.60 1.33 -11.30
C GLY A 138 7.28 -0.08 -11.77
N ARG A 139 8.32 -0.90 -11.76
CA ARG A 139 8.23 -2.33 -12.03
C ARG A 139 8.15 -3.06 -10.69
N ALA A 140 7.14 -3.90 -10.54
CA ALA A 140 6.89 -4.67 -9.32
C ALA A 140 7.19 -6.15 -9.58
N GLY A 141 8.42 -6.43 -10.04
CA GLY A 141 8.85 -7.74 -10.56
C GLY A 141 9.10 -7.76 -12.08
N PRO A 142 9.50 -8.92 -12.65
CA PRO A 142 9.88 -9.05 -14.07
C PRO A 142 8.74 -8.71 -15.04
N ASP A 143 7.54 -9.16 -14.71
CA ASP A 143 6.36 -9.15 -15.60
C ASP A 143 5.23 -8.23 -15.12
N ARG A 144 5.48 -7.44 -14.08
CA ARG A 144 4.48 -6.58 -13.45
C ARG A 144 4.90 -5.13 -13.47
N ARG A 145 3.95 -4.26 -13.81
CA ARG A 145 4.10 -2.81 -13.73
C ARG A 145 3.00 -2.27 -12.85
N GLU A 146 3.36 -1.41 -11.92
CA GLU A 146 2.40 -0.80 -11.02
C GLU A 146 2.49 0.71 -11.09
N TRP A 147 1.33 1.35 -11.00
CA TRP A 147 1.26 2.80 -10.85
C TRP A 147 0.07 3.23 -9.98
N TYR A 148 0.26 4.38 -9.34
CA TYR A 148 -0.64 4.93 -8.35
C TYR A 148 -1.23 6.26 -8.79
N GLY A 149 -2.55 6.31 -8.94
CA GLY A 149 -3.30 7.54 -9.12
C GLY A 149 -3.77 8.08 -7.78
N ALA A 150 -2.99 8.96 -7.14
CA ALA A 150 -3.40 9.62 -5.90
C ALA A 150 -4.61 10.55 -6.15
N ARG A 151 -5.53 10.59 -5.18
CA ARG A 151 -6.80 11.36 -5.22
C ARG A 151 -7.07 12.18 -3.96
N ASP A 152 -6.43 11.85 -2.85
CA ASP A 152 -6.49 12.64 -1.61
C ASP A 152 -5.28 12.26 -0.76
N LEU A 153 -4.84 13.16 0.12
CA LEU A 153 -3.74 12.92 1.05
C LEU A 153 -3.98 13.64 2.36
N HIS A 154 -3.99 12.85 3.42
CA HIS A 154 -4.06 13.30 4.80
C HIS A 154 -2.78 12.95 5.54
N ARG A 155 -2.23 13.90 6.31
CA ARG A 155 -1.12 13.61 7.22
C ARG A 155 -1.64 12.89 8.46
N VAL A 156 -0.92 11.90 8.95
CA VAL A 156 -1.20 11.30 10.27
C VAL A 156 -0.65 12.24 11.34
N ARG A 157 -1.45 12.51 12.37
CA ARG A 157 -1.12 13.43 13.47
C ARG A 157 -0.79 12.72 14.76
N ALA A 158 -1.40 11.57 14.98
CA ALA A 158 -1.13 10.71 16.11
C ALA A 158 -1.31 9.26 15.67
N ALA A 159 -0.48 8.36 16.21
CA ALA A 159 -0.64 6.93 16.06
C ALA A 159 -0.13 6.22 17.32
N THR A 160 -0.76 5.11 17.66
CA THR A 160 -0.32 4.15 18.67
C THR A 160 -0.33 2.77 18.02
N ALA A 161 0.74 2.01 18.21
CA ALA A 161 0.85 0.68 17.61
C ALA A 161 1.43 -0.33 18.60
N THR A 162 0.87 -1.54 18.57
CA THR A 162 1.37 -2.70 19.29
C THR A 162 1.54 -3.87 18.35
N LEU A 163 2.62 -4.63 18.51
CA LEU A 163 2.86 -5.88 17.81
C LEU A 163 3.02 -7.00 18.85
N GLY A 164 1.99 -7.81 19.01
CA GLY A 164 1.87 -8.75 20.12
C GLY A 164 1.87 -8.00 21.45
N ALA A 165 2.75 -8.39 22.37
CA ALA A 165 2.92 -7.71 23.66
C ALA A 165 3.79 -6.44 23.59
N ARG A 166 4.43 -6.14 22.45
CA ARG A 166 5.37 -5.02 22.33
C ARG A 166 4.65 -3.75 21.90
N ASN A 167 4.76 -2.69 22.70
CA ASN A 167 4.42 -1.33 22.28
C ASN A 167 5.53 -0.80 21.35
N LEU A 168 5.15 -0.31 20.17
CA LEU A 168 6.09 0.19 19.16
C LEU A 168 6.47 1.67 19.37
N GLY A 169 5.86 2.32 20.36
CA GLY A 169 6.04 3.73 20.69
C GLY A 169 5.11 4.64 19.89
N GLY A 170 5.32 5.95 20.06
CA GLY A 170 4.53 6.98 19.37
C GLY A 170 4.84 7.07 17.88
N LEU A 171 4.04 7.89 17.19
CA LEU A 171 4.22 8.23 15.78
C LEU A 171 5.62 8.81 15.51
N ALA A 172 6.32 8.25 14.53
CA ALA A 172 7.60 8.74 14.04
C ALA A 172 7.59 8.84 12.50
N PRO A 173 8.57 9.52 11.88
CA PRO A 173 8.75 9.48 10.44
C PRO A 173 8.92 8.05 9.90
N VAL A 174 8.47 7.81 8.66
CA VAL A 174 8.81 6.59 7.91
C VAL A 174 10.26 6.71 7.46
N ASP A 175 11.18 6.29 8.33
CA ASP A 175 12.62 6.48 8.17
C ASP A 175 13.38 5.32 8.84
N PRO A 176 14.27 4.61 8.12
CA PRO A 176 14.57 4.77 6.70
C PRO A 176 13.36 4.46 5.80
N PRO A 177 13.38 4.88 4.51
CA PRO A 177 12.33 4.53 3.55
C PRO A 177 12.08 3.01 3.52
N VAL A 178 10.83 2.58 3.34
CA VAL A 178 10.51 1.15 3.24
C VAL A 178 11.02 0.55 1.93
N THR A 179 11.38 -0.72 1.98
CA THR A 179 12.08 -1.42 0.89
C THR A 179 11.31 -2.63 0.35
N PHE A 180 10.00 -2.71 0.59
CA PHE A 180 9.15 -3.78 0.07
C PHE A 180 9.09 -3.84 -1.47
N GLY A 181 9.15 -2.68 -2.14
CA GLY A 181 8.85 -2.56 -3.56
C GLY A 181 9.61 -1.43 -4.27
N PHE A 182 9.12 -1.05 -5.45
CA PHE A 182 9.78 -0.07 -6.32
C PHE A 182 9.73 1.38 -5.81
N GLY A 183 8.91 1.65 -4.79
CA GLY A 183 8.72 2.95 -4.18
C GLY A 183 8.41 2.80 -2.70
N SER A 184 8.84 3.78 -1.92
CA SER A 184 8.51 3.92 -0.51
C SER A 184 7.32 4.86 -0.33
N ALA A 185 6.62 4.71 0.78
CA ALA A 185 5.76 5.76 1.30
C ALA A 185 6.58 7.03 1.64
N PRO A 186 5.96 8.22 1.66
CA PRO A 186 6.62 9.45 2.10
C PRO A 186 7.16 9.34 3.53
N ARG A 187 8.29 9.99 3.81
CA ARG A 187 8.86 10.09 5.16
C ARG A 187 7.85 10.65 6.18
N VAL A 188 6.98 11.57 5.75
CA VAL A 188 5.89 12.10 6.58
C VAL A 188 4.74 11.09 6.61
N PRO A 189 4.37 10.57 7.79
CA PRO A 189 3.26 9.65 7.93
C PRO A 189 1.97 10.19 7.33
N SER A 190 1.30 9.38 6.52
CA SER A 190 0.14 9.83 5.74
C SER A 190 -0.79 8.68 5.36
N VAL A 191 -2.03 9.05 5.05
CA VAL A 191 -3.03 8.19 4.42
C VAL A 191 -3.43 8.83 3.10
N VAL A 192 -3.33 8.05 2.03
CA VAL A 192 -3.53 8.50 0.65
C VAL A 192 -4.71 7.74 0.05
N ARG A 193 -5.71 8.45 -0.46
CA ARG A 193 -6.72 7.86 -1.33
C ARG A 193 -6.09 7.62 -2.69
N VAL A 194 -6.15 6.39 -3.19
CA VAL A 194 -5.44 6.01 -4.41
C VAL A 194 -6.26 5.04 -5.26
N THR A 195 -6.02 5.06 -6.56
CA THR A 195 -6.25 3.89 -7.40
C THR A 195 -4.90 3.30 -7.80
N SER A 196 -4.60 2.09 -7.32
CA SER A 196 -3.47 1.32 -7.83
C SER A 196 -3.92 0.57 -9.09
N THR A 197 -3.05 0.56 -10.09
CA THR A 197 -3.22 -0.30 -11.26
C THR A 197 -2.00 -1.20 -11.39
N VAL A 198 -2.24 -2.51 -11.40
CA VAL A 198 -1.23 -3.53 -11.63
C VAL A 198 -1.44 -4.13 -13.02
N GLU A 199 -0.50 -3.87 -13.92
CA GLU A 199 -0.45 -4.48 -15.25
C GLU A 199 0.44 -5.73 -15.18
N ILE A 200 -0.14 -6.89 -15.51
CA ILE A 200 0.53 -8.18 -15.53
C ILE A 200 0.66 -8.62 -16.99
N ALA A 201 1.88 -8.89 -17.44
CA ALA A 201 2.10 -9.55 -18.71
C ALA A 201 1.79 -11.04 -18.57
N ARG A 202 0.79 -11.56 -19.31
CA ARG A 202 0.62 -13.02 -19.38
C ARG A 202 1.77 -13.59 -20.23
N GLY A 203 2.59 -14.45 -19.63
CA GLY A 203 3.49 -15.33 -20.36
C GLY A 203 2.73 -16.22 -21.36
N PRO A 204 3.40 -16.82 -22.36
CA PRO A 204 2.74 -17.72 -23.30
C PRO A 204 2.03 -18.85 -22.53
N GLY A 205 0.74 -19.00 -22.79
CA GLY A 205 -0.17 -19.78 -21.95
C GLY A 205 0.25 -21.23 -21.74
N HIS A 206 0.15 -21.69 -20.50
CA HIS A 206 0.03 -23.11 -20.22
C HIS A 206 -1.27 -23.60 -20.91
N ARG A 207 -1.12 -24.28 -22.05
CA ARG A 207 -2.23 -25.07 -22.61
C ARG A 207 -2.55 -26.16 -21.60
N PRO A 208 -3.81 -26.35 -21.18
CA PRO A 208 -4.18 -27.56 -20.48
C PRO A 208 -3.84 -28.74 -21.40
N THR A 209 -3.00 -29.65 -20.92
CA THR A 209 -2.79 -30.94 -21.57
C THR A 209 -4.14 -31.65 -21.63
N SER A 210 -4.68 -31.82 -22.84
CA SER A 210 -5.80 -32.74 -23.05
C SER A 210 -5.27 -34.14 -22.79
N THR A 211 -5.68 -34.74 -21.68
CA THR A 211 -5.53 -36.18 -21.48
C THR A 211 -6.64 -36.84 -22.28
N GLY A 212 -6.25 -37.55 -23.35
CA GLY A 212 -7.08 -38.57 -23.99
C GLY A 212 -7.00 -39.89 -23.26
#